data_AF-A0A1N7BC81-F1
#
_entry.id   AF-A0A1N7BC81-F1
#
_cell.length_a   1.000
_cell.length_b   1.000
_cell.length_c   1.000
_cell.angle_alpha   90.00
_cell.angle_beta   90.00
_cell.angle_gamma   90.00
#
_symmetry.space_group_name_H-M   'P 1'
#
loop_
_entity.id
_entity.type
_entity.pdbx_description
1 polymer ?
#
loop_
_entity_poly.entity_id
_entity_poly.type
_entity_poly.pdbx_seq_one_letter_code
_entity_poly.pdbx_strand_id
1 'polypeptide(L)'
;MKAYFPTKGEASEAGEAASQRKGLISALPVRRVDEIPYAQLRWIVGNMHVGTSDDDLKADIKGRAKSGMTANPDLLAQACAYALASHRANQGLVAHFRLEEAKHEKQRPAPKR
;
A
#
# COMPACT_ATOMS: atom_id res chain seq x y z
N MET A 1 -22.86 -14.58 22.92
CA MET A 1 -22.46 -14.98 21.55
C MET A 1 -20.93 -15.12 21.56
N LYS A 2 -20.38 -16.33 21.47
CA LYS A 2 -18.91 -16.51 21.37
C LYS A 2 -18.55 -16.26 19.91
N ALA A 3 -17.73 -15.25 19.64
CA ALA A 3 -17.19 -15.02 18.30
C ALA A 3 -16.37 -16.25 17.90
N TYR A 4 -16.66 -16.79 16.72
CA TYR A 4 -15.89 -17.90 16.17
C TYR A 4 -14.53 -17.34 15.74
N PHE A 5 -13.47 -17.81 16.37
CA PHE A 5 -12.09 -17.56 15.96
C PHE A 5 -11.57 -18.82 15.30
N PRO A 6 -11.28 -18.79 13.99
CA PRO A 6 -10.77 -19.95 13.28
C PRO A 6 -9.46 -20.43 13.93
N THR A 7 -9.32 -21.73 14.05
CA THR A 7 -8.03 -22.32 14.39
C THR A 7 -7.02 -22.07 13.26
N LYS A 8 -5.73 -22.18 13.56
CA LYS A 8 -4.67 -21.95 12.56
C LYS A 8 -4.84 -22.83 11.31
N GLY A 9 -5.34 -24.06 11.50
CA GLY A 9 -5.65 -24.98 10.40
C GLY A 9 -6.79 -24.47 9.52
N GLU A 10 -7.92 -24.09 10.14
CA GLU A 10 -9.10 -23.57 9.42
C GLU A 10 -8.80 -22.24 8.71
N ALA A 11 -7.97 -21.37 9.31
CA ALA A 11 -7.51 -20.14 8.67
C ALA A 11 -6.61 -20.42 7.46
N SER A 12 -5.73 -21.43 7.57
CA SER A 12 -4.84 -21.84 6.48
C SER A 12 -5.62 -22.47 5.32
N GLU A 13 -6.56 -23.35 5.64
CA GLU A 13 -7.39 -24.04 4.64
C GLU A 13 -8.34 -23.06 3.94
N ALA A 14 -8.94 -22.12 4.68
CA ALA A 14 -9.70 -21.01 4.10
C ALA A 14 -8.81 -20.13 3.21
N GLY A 15 -7.56 -19.89 3.63
CA GLY A 15 -6.57 -19.15 2.86
C GLY A 15 -6.19 -19.87 1.55
N GLU A 16 -5.97 -21.18 1.60
CA GLU A 16 -5.65 -22.02 0.43
C GLU A 16 -6.84 -22.18 -0.51
N ALA A 17 -8.04 -22.36 0.03
CA ALA A 17 -9.28 -22.41 -0.74
C ALA A 17 -9.56 -21.07 -1.43
N ALA A 18 -9.30 -19.94 -0.76
CA ALA A 18 -9.35 -18.63 -1.40
C ALA A 18 -8.23 -18.44 -2.45
N SER A 19 -7.12 -19.17 -2.31
CA SER A 19 -5.92 -19.09 -3.15
C SER A 19 -5.88 -20.17 -4.25
N GLN A 20 -7.02 -20.62 -4.77
CA GLN A 20 -7.16 -21.61 -5.87
C GLN A 20 -6.56 -21.18 -7.24
N ARG A 21 -5.48 -20.39 -7.24
CA ARG A 21 -4.59 -20.16 -8.39
C ARG A 21 -3.11 -20.24 -7.97
N LYS A 22 -2.64 -21.43 -7.58
CA LYS A 22 -1.20 -21.79 -7.48
C LYS A 22 -0.30 -20.69 -6.88
N GLY A 23 -0.69 -20.11 -5.74
CA GLY A 23 0.14 -19.13 -5.03
C GLY A 23 0.21 -17.72 -5.66
N LEU A 24 -0.59 -17.44 -6.70
CA LEU A 24 -0.79 -16.10 -7.20
C LEU A 24 -2.06 -15.54 -6.58
N ILE A 25 -1.92 -14.57 -5.69
CA ILE A 25 -3.04 -13.72 -5.26
C ILE A 25 -3.64 -13.15 -6.55
N SER A 26 -4.78 -13.68 -7.00
CA SER A 26 -5.50 -13.06 -8.09
C SER A 26 -6.15 -11.82 -7.53
N ALA A 27 -5.41 -10.73 -7.53
CA ALA A 27 -6.05 -9.47 -7.82
C ALA A 27 -6.61 -9.64 -9.23
N LEU A 28 -7.87 -10.07 -9.34
CA LEU A 28 -8.70 -9.57 -10.43
C LEU A 28 -8.39 -8.07 -10.50
N PRO A 29 -8.11 -7.49 -11.68
CA PRO A 29 -7.88 -6.05 -11.76
C PRO A 29 -9.06 -5.42 -11.03
N VAL A 30 -8.80 -4.86 -9.84
CA VAL A 30 -9.83 -4.30 -8.99
C VAL A 30 -10.50 -3.30 -9.90
N ARG A 31 -11.78 -3.56 -10.23
CA ARG A 31 -12.51 -2.76 -11.21
C ARG A 31 -12.28 -1.31 -10.80
N ARG A 32 -11.64 -0.54 -11.68
CA ARG A 32 -11.42 0.87 -11.38
C ARG A 32 -12.80 1.48 -11.17
N VAL A 33 -12.95 2.08 -10.00
CA VAL A 33 -14.16 2.78 -9.63
C VAL A 33 -13.95 4.19 -10.16
N ASP A 34 -14.71 4.56 -11.19
CA ASP A 34 -14.50 5.80 -11.95
C ASP A 34 -14.68 7.05 -11.07
N GLU A 35 -15.41 6.90 -9.97
CA GLU A 35 -15.62 7.92 -8.94
C GLU A 35 -14.35 8.20 -8.10
N ILE A 36 -13.37 7.30 -8.11
CA ILE A 36 -12.11 7.49 -7.38
C ILE A 36 -11.13 8.29 -8.25
N PRO A 37 -10.65 9.46 -7.79
CA PRO A 37 -9.75 10.32 -8.55
C PRO A 37 -8.30 9.78 -8.51
N TYR A 38 -8.04 8.64 -9.14
CA TYR A 38 -6.75 7.93 -9.08
C TYR A 38 -5.55 8.79 -9.53
N ALA A 39 -5.72 9.66 -10.52
CA ALA A 39 -4.67 10.56 -10.99
C ALA A 39 -4.28 11.58 -9.91
N GLN A 40 -5.28 12.17 -9.24
CA GLN A 40 -5.06 13.10 -8.15
C GLN A 40 -4.43 12.39 -6.94
N LEU A 41 -4.92 11.21 -6.57
CA LEU A 41 -4.32 10.41 -5.49
C LEU A 41 -2.86 10.08 -5.77
N ARG A 42 -2.53 9.68 -7.01
CA ARG A 42 -1.15 9.42 -7.43
C ARG A 42 -0.27 10.66 -7.30
N TRP A 43 -0.78 11.83 -7.70
CA TRP A 43 -0.05 13.09 -7.58
C TRP A 43 0.19 13.49 -6.12
N ILE A 44 -0.84 13.38 -5.26
CA ILE A 44 -0.73 13.65 -3.82
C ILE A 44 0.34 12.74 -3.19
N VAL A 45 0.21 11.43 -3.40
CA VAL A 45 1.14 10.44 -2.83
C VAL A 45 2.56 10.62 -3.37
N GLY A 46 2.72 10.98 -4.64
CA GLY A 46 4.02 11.23 -5.25
C GLY A 46 4.76 12.43 -4.65
N ASN A 47 4.04 13.45 -4.19
CA ASN A 47 4.63 14.63 -3.54
C ASN A 47 4.84 14.45 -2.03
N MET A 48 4.33 13.37 -1.45
CA MET A 48 4.41 13.16 -0.02
C MET A 48 5.74 12.52 0.38
N HIS A 49 6.28 12.95 1.52
CA HIS A 49 7.53 12.40 2.00
C HIS A 49 7.38 10.91 2.36
N VAL A 50 8.39 10.11 2.02
CA VAL A 50 8.37 8.66 2.31
C VAL A 50 8.39 8.37 3.81
N GLY A 51 8.85 9.31 4.64
CA GLY A 51 8.80 9.21 6.10
C GLY A 51 7.43 9.55 6.73
N THR A 52 6.45 10.00 5.95
CA THR A 52 5.09 10.27 6.45
C THR A 52 4.45 8.98 6.94
N SER A 53 3.73 9.03 8.08
CA SER A 53 3.08 7.84 8.63
C SER A 53 1.84 7.45 7.82
N ASP A 54 1.46 6.17 7.87
CA ASP A 54 0.25 5.67 7.24
C ASP A 54 -1.02 6.37 7.76
N ASP A 55 -1.03 6.80 9.02
CA ASP A 55 -2.18 7.45 9.64
C ASP A 55 -2.29 8.92 9.23
N ASP A 56 -1.17 9.62 9.10
CA ASP A 56 -1.12 10.98 8.55
C ASP A 56 -1.57 10.99 7.09
N LEU A 57 -1.13 10.01 6.30
CA LEU A 57 -1.58 9.83 4.92
C LEU A 57 -3.10 9.64 4.85
N LYS A 58 -3.66 8.75 5.67
CA LYS A 58 -5.12 8.54 5.72
C LYS A 58 -5.84 9.82 6.14
N ALA A 59 -5.31 10.58 7.09
CA ALA A 59 -5.89 11.83 7.55
C ALA A 59 -5.90 12.90 6.44
N ASP A 60 -4.81 13.03 5.68
CA ASP A 60 -4.73 13.95 4.54
C ASP A 60 -5.73 13.57 3.42
N ILE A 61 -5.81 12.28 3.07
CA ILE A 61 -6.78 11.81 2.06
C ILE A 61 -8.23 12.03 2.53
N LYS A 62 -8.52 11.78 3.81
CA LYS A 62 -9.84 12.06 4.40
C LYS A 62 -10.16 13.56 4.38
N GLY A 63 -9.20 14.41 4.74
CA GLY A 63 -9.37 15.86 4.72
C GLY A 63 -9.60 16.44 3.32
N ARG A 64 -9.06 15.77 2.28
CA ARG A 64 -9.24 16.15 0.87
C ARG A 64 -10.48 15.53 0.22
N ALA A 65 -11.16 14.59 0.89
CA ALA A 65 -12.33 13.94 0.34
C ALA A 65 -13.48 14.93 0.15
N LYS A 66 -14.07 14.97 -1.06
CA LYS A 66 -15.25 15.79 -1.35
C LYS A 66 -16.50 15.18 -0.70
N SER A 67 -17.55 15.99 -0.52
CA SER A 67 -18.81 15.59 0.11
C SER A 67 -19.45 14.32 -0.48
N GLY A 68 -19.29 14.08 -1.79
CA GLY A 68 -19.77 12.86 -2.46
C GLY A 68 -19.00 11.59 -2.08
N MET A 69 -17.72 11.71 -1.70
CA MET A 69 -16.88 10.59 -1.26
C MET A 69 -17.04 10.33 0.24
N THR A 70 -17.30 11.37 1.03
CA THR A 70 -17.66 11.20 2.45
C THR A 70 -19.04 10.58 2.64
N ALA A 71 -19.95 10.78 1.68
CA ALA A 71 -21.27 10.15 1.67
C ALA A 71 -21.22 8.64 1.39
N ASN A 72 -20.12 8.13 0.81
CA ASN A 72 -19.93 6.71 0.55
C ASN A 72 -18.64 6.21 1.24
N PRO A 73 -18.75 5.56 2.42
CA PRO A 73 -17.59 5.13 3.19
C PRO A 73 -16.72 4.12 2.44
N ASP A 74 -17.28 3.34 1.52
CA ASP A 74 -16.53 2.36 0.73
C ASP A 74 -15.62 3.05 -0.30
N LEU A 75 -16.10 4.13 -0.93
CA LEU A 75 -15.27 4.93 -1.84
C LEU A 75 -14.09 5.57 -1.11
N LEU A 76 -14.33 6.09 0.09
CA LEU A 76 -13.28 6.65 0.94
C LEU A 76 -12.26 5.60 1.37
N ALA A 77 -12.73 4.41 1.77
CA ALA A 77 -11.86 3.30 2.15
C ALA A 77 -10.99 2.84 0.97
N GLN A 78 -11.57 2.72 -0.22
CA GLN A 78 -10.84 2.34 -1.44
C GLN A 78 -9.81 3.41 -1.85
N ALA A 79 -10.17 4.70 -1.76
CA ALA A 79 -9.23 5.79 -2.00
C ALA A 79 -8.05 5.76 -1.03
N CYS A 80 -8.31 5.54 0.26
CA CYS A 80 -7.25 5.39 1.28
C CYS A 80 -6.38 4.16 1.01
N ALA A 81 -6.98 3.02 0.64
CA ALA A 81 -6.25 1.80 0.33
C ALA A 81 -5.33 1.97 -0.88
N TYR A 82 -5.81 2.63 -1.94
CA TYR A 82 -4.99 2.95 -3.11
C TYR A 82 -3.83 3.89 -2.78
N ALA A 83 -4.09 4.93 -1.97
CA ALA A 83 -3.06 5.87 -1.55
C ALA A 83 -1.96 5.18 -0.71
N LEU A 84 -2.35 4.35 0.26
CA LEU A 84 -1.43 3.58 1.10
C LEU A 84 -0.57 2.62 0.29
N ALA A 85 -1.18 1.86 -0.64
CA ALA A 85 -0.44 0.94 -1.49
C ALA A 85 0.60 1.67 -2.34
N SER A 86 0.22 2.83 -2.89
CA SER A 86 1.13 3.68 -3.68
C SER A 86 2.28 4.25 -2.84
N HIS A 87 1.99 4.69 -1.60
CA HIS A 87 3.00 5.26 -0.71
C HIS A 87 4.00 4.21 -0.22
N ARG A 88 3.52 3.01 0.13
CA ARG A 88 4.39 1.88 0.49
C ARG A 88 5.27 1.43 -0.67
N ALA A 89 4.77 1.48 -1.90
CA ALA A 89 5.59 1.22 -3.08
C ALA A 89 6.73 2.26 -3.19
N ASN A 90 6.44 3.54 -2.96
CA ASN A 90 7.47 4.60 -2.95
C ASN A 90 8.49 4.41 -1.82
N GLN A 91 8.04 4.04 -0.62
CA GLN A 91 8.93 3.69 0.49
C GLN A 91 9.84 2.51 0.14
N GLY A 92 9.29 1.47 -0.50
CA GLY A 92 10.04 0.32 -0.97
C GLY A 92 11.11 0.69 -2.01
N LEU A 93 10.79 1.59 -2.94
CA LEU A 93 11.75 2.11 -3.92
C LEU A 93 12.91 2.86 -3.23
N VAL A 94 12.61 3.75 -2.29
CA VAL A 94 13.67 4.46 -1.54
C VAL A 94 14.51 3.51 -0.71
N ALA A 95 13.90 2.51 -0.06
CA ALA A 95 14.64 1.49 0.67
C ALA A 95 15.58 0.69 -0.24
N HIS A 96 15.12 0.31 -1.44
CA HIS A 96 15.94 -0.36 -2.44
C HIS A 96 17.17 0.47 -2.82
N PHE A 97 17.01 1.75 -3.18
CA PHE A 97 18.14 2.60 -3.56
C PHE A 97 19.13 2.84 -2.41
N ARG A 98 18.65 3.02 -1.17
CA ARG A 98 19.51 3.18 0.01
C ARG A 98 20.33 1.91 0.32
N LEU A 99 19.76 0.73 0.08
CA LEU A 99 20.47 -0.54 0.24
C LEU A 99 21.56 -0.72 -0.83
N GLU A 100 21.32 -0.26 -2.06
CA GLU A 100 22.31 -0.31 -3.14
C GLU A 100 23.48 0.67 -2.90
N GLU A 101 23.22 1.88 -2.38
CA GLU A 101 24.28 2.81 -1.97
C GLU A 101 25.19 2.20 -0.89
N ALA A 102 24.62 1.53 0.11
CA ALA A 102 25.38 0.88 1.17
C ALA A 102 26.24 -0.29 0.66
N LYS A 103 25.82 -0.98 -0.41
CA LYS A 103 26.61 -2.03 -1.07
C LYS A 103 27.77 -1.44 -1.88
N HIS A 104 27.51 -0.35 -2.61
CA HIS A 104 28.52 0.31 -3.43
C HIS A 104 29.61 0.99 -2.59
N GLU A 105 29.23 1.61 -1.46
CA GLU A 105 30.17 2.21 -0.50
C GLU A 105 31.16 1.17 0.07
N LYS A 106 30.71 -0.06 0.34
CA LYS A 106 31.57 -1.18 0.81
C LYS A 106 32.54 -1.70 -0.25
N GLN A 107 32.26 -1.47 -1.53
CA GLN A 107 33.10 -1.90 -2.65
C GLN A 107 34.09 -0.82 -3.09
N ARG A 108 34.02 0.39 -2.50
CA ARG A 108 34.92 1.48 -2.83
C ARG A 108 36.33 1.16 -2.34
N PRO A 109 37.34 1.06 -3.24
CA PRO A 109 38.71 0.78 -2.82
C PRO A 109 39.25 1.92 -1.95
N ALA A 110 40.03 1.56 -0.92
CA ALA A 110 40.61 2.51 0.01
C ALA A 110 41.47 3.55 -0.73
N PRO A 111 41.41 4.84 -0.33
CA PRO A 111 42.20 5.88 -0.96
C PRO A 111 43.68 5.53 -0.83
N LYS A 112 44.39 5.51 -1.97
CA LYS A 112 45.85 5.33 -1.99
C LYS A 112 46.45 6.56 -1.29
N ARG A 113 47.19 6.29 -0.20
CA ARG A 113 47.98 7.28 0.54
C ARG A 113 49.05 7.90 -0.34
#